data_AF-A0A955X6M4-F1
#
_entry.id   AF-A0A955X6M4-F1
#
_cell.length_a   1.000
_cell.length_b   1.000
_cell.length_c   1.000
_cell.angle_alpha   90.00
_cell.angle_beta   90.00
_cell.angle_gamma   90.00
#
_symmetry.space_group_name_H-M   'P 1'
#
loop_
_entity.id
_entity.type
_entity.pdbx_description
1 polymer ?
#
loop_
_entity_poly.entity_id
_entity_poly.type
_entity_poly.pdbx_seq_one_letter_code
_entity_poly.pdbx_strand_id
1 'polypeptide(L)'
;MTKIRIATLVPVLFIAACAGSGLETESQGDGLSADVEACVHLRERVWTCREPVMEPWIAARARFRPDLAAALATPEGAAEIKQVFLQEAEADGAGPLAPRQAKCEAVVADTPPEARAHVDAMLACDVHAECSAWAACVVPAFEAMLAAPR
;
A
#
# COMPACT_ATOMS: atom_id res chain seq x y z
N MET A 1 26.40 9.01 -14.65
CA MET A 1 25.14 9.21 -13.91
C MET A 1 24.29 7.97 -14.08
N THR A 2 24.44 7.02 -13.15
CA THR A 2 23.69 5.77 -13.16
C THR A 2 22.28 6.09 -12.68
N LYS A 3 21.35 6.30 -13.61
CA LYS A 3 19.92 6.35 -13.29
C LYS A 3 19.58 5.04 -12.60
N ILE A 4 19.41 5.05 -11.28
CA ILE A 4 18.83 3.94 -10.55
C ILE A 4 17.52 3.68 -11.27
N ARG A 5 17.30 2.45 -11.74
CA ARG A 5 16.06 2.05 -12.42
C ARG A 5 14.95 1.98 -11.36
N ILE A 6 14.56 3.12 -10.84
CA ILE A 6 13.44 3.32 -9.89
C ILE A 6 12.09 3.08 -10.57
N ALA A 7 12.11 2.88 -11.89
CA ALA A 7 11.02 2.29 -12.65
C ALA A 7 10.57 0.90 -12.15
N THR A 8 11.28 0.26 -11.21
CA THR A 8 10.88 -1.02 -10.58
C THR A 8 10.37 -0.88 -9.14
N LEU A 9 10.15 0.35 -8.65
CA LEU A 9 9.30 0.60 -7.46
C LEU A 9 7.80 0.68 -7.84
N VAL A 10 7.53 0.82 -9.14
CA VAL A 10 6.32 1.34 -9.80
C VAL A 10 5.00 0.56 -9.60
N PRO A 11 4.96 -0.68 -9.06
CA PRO A 11 3.68 -1.22 -8.61
C PRO A 11 3.64 -1.72 -7.14
N VAL A 12 4.73 -1.59 -6.36
CA VAL A 12 4.89 -2.35 -5.10
C VAL A 12 4.39 -1.60 -3.85
N LEU A 13 3.35 -0.78 -3.99
CA LEU A 13 2.56 -0.39 -2.81
C LEU A 13 1.63 -1.51 -2.35
N PHE A 14 1.15 -2.34 -3.29
CA PHE A 14 0.31 -3.52 -3.01
C PHE A 14 0.48 -4.68 -4.02
N ILE A 15 1.24 -4.51 -5.11
CA ILE A 15 1.44 -5.56 -6.12
C ILE A 15 2.80 -6.22 -5.89
N ALA A 16 2.83 -7.25 -5.04
CA ALA A 16 3.84 -8.33 -5.08
C ALA A 16 3.46 -9.45 -4.09
N ALA A 17 2.26 -10.01 -4.23
CA ALA A 17 1.95 -11.36 -3.75
C ALA A 17 1.67 -12.22 -4.99
N CYS A 18 2.66 -13.05 -5.32
CA CYS A 18 2.62 -14.29 -6.09
C CYS A 18 1.77 -14.39 -7.37
N ALA A 19 2.47 -14.46 -8.51
CA ALA A 19 1.97 -15.11 -9.71
C ALA A 19 1.67 -16.60 -9.43
N GLY A 20 0.43 -17.03 -9.64
CA GLY A 20 0.00 -18.42 -9.46
C GLY A 20 -1.45 -18.66 -9.91
N SER A 21 -1.62 -18.86 -11.22
CA SER A 21 -2.69 -19.54 -11.97
C SER A 21 -4.09 -19.79 -11.34
N GLY A 22 -5.13 -19.31 -12.04
CA GLY A 22 -6.50 -19.88 -12.10
C GLY A 22 -7.60 -18.86 -11.76
N LEU A 23 -8.40 -18.38 -12.72
CA LEU A 23 -9.78 -18.86 -13.03
C LEU A 23 -10.69 -18.80 -11.76
N GLU A 24 -11.78 -18.02 -11.65
CA GLU A 24 -12.91 -17.77 -12.54
C GLU A 24 -13.64 -16.45 -12.17
N THR A 25 -14.44 -15.98 -13.13
CA THR A 25 -15.28 -14.77 -13.11
C THR A 25 -16.61 -15.04 -12.38
N GLU A 26 -17.12 -14.06 -11.62
CA GLU A 26 -18.53 -13.59 -11.58
C GLU A 26 -18.91 -12.96 -10.22
N SER A 27 -19.30 -11.69 -10.24
CA SER A 27 -20.61 -11.23 -9.73
C SER A 27 -20.80 -9.75 -10.05
N GLN A 28 -21.65 -9.47 -11.04
CA GLN A 28 -22.25 -8.16 -11.29
C GLN A 28 -23.26 -7.82 -10.20
N GLY A 29 -22.99 -6.72 -9.50
CA GLY A 29 -23.98 -5.84 -8.89
C GLY A 29 -23.44 -4.42 -9.04
N ASP A 30 -24.29 -3.42 -9.26
CA ASP A 30 -23.90 -2.01 -9.46
C ASP A 30 -23.25 -1.34 -8.22
N GLY A 31 -22.74 -2.14 -7.27
CA GLY A 31 -21.96 -1.71 -6.12
C GLY A 31 -20.59 -2.41 -6.13
N LEU A 32 -19.55 -1.69 -5.72
CA LEU A 32 -18.24 -2.27 -5.53
C LEU A 32 -18.27 -3.35 -4.45
N SER A 33 -17.34 -4.30 -4.51
CA SER A 33 -17.14 -5.20 -3.38
C SER A 33 -16.63 -4.42 -2.17
N ALA A 34 -16.99 -4.87 -0.96
CA ALA A 34 -16.52 -4.27 0.29
C ALA A 34 -15.00 -4.19 0.37
N ASP A 35 -14.30 -5.11 -0.31
CA ASP A 35 -12.85 -5.21 -0.39
C ASP A 35 -12.25 -4.07 -1.22
N VAL A 36 -12.90 -3.70 -2.34
CA VAL A 36 -12.47 -2.56 -3.15
C VAL A 36 -12.73 -1.27 -2.39
N GLU A 37 -13.88 -1.13 -1.73
CA GLU A 37 -14.17 0.03 -0.89
C GLU A 37 -13.17 0.19 0.26
N ALA A 38 -12.83 -0.91 0.94
CA ALA A 38 -11.80 -0.96 1.98
C ALA A 38 -10.42 -0.53 1.45
N CYS A 39 -10.01 -1.05 0.29
CA CYS A 39 -8.75 -0.68 -0.36
C CYS A 39 -8.71 0.82 -0.68
N VAL A 40 -9.80 1.35 -1.24
CA VAL A 40 -9.91 2.78 -1.59
C VAL A 40 -9.81 3.64 -0.33
N HIS A 41 -10.57 3.31 0.71
CA HIS A 41 -10.60 4.04 1.97
C HIS A 41 -9.23 4.05 2.67
N LEU A 42 -8.56 2.91 2.76
CA LEU A 42 -7.21 2.86 3.33
C LEU A 42 -6.24 3.75 2.56
N ARG A 43 -6.30 3.77 1.22
CA ARG A 43 -5.43 4.62 0.39
C ARG A 43 -5.72 6.11 0.59
N GLU A 44 -6.98 6.50 0.70
CA GLU A 44 -7.38 7.88 1.05
C GLU A 44 -6.89 8.27 2.44
N ARG A 45 -6.96 7.34 3.40
CA ARG A 45 -6.51 7.56 4.78
C ARG A 45 -5.00 7.74 4.85
N VAL A 46 -4.25 6.91 4.12
CA VAL A 46 -2.80 7.06 3.96
C VAL A 46 -2.44 8.41 3.36
N TRP A 47 -3.13 8.84 2.30
CA TRP A 47 -2.88 10.14 1.70
C TRP A 47 -3.13 11.27 2.71
N THR A 48 -4.25 11.21 3.42
CA THR A 48 -4.63 12.20 4.45
C THR A 48 -3.60 12.24 5.57
N CYS A 49 -3.14 11.07 6.04
CA CYS A 49 -2.23 10.91 7.17
C CYS A 49 -0.78 10.61 6.76
N ARG A 50 -0.36 11.02 5.55
CA ARG A 50 0.91 10.62 4.92
C ARG A 50 2.14 10.99 5.73
N GLU A 51 2.14 12.15 6.38
CA GLU A 51 3.30 12.64 7.13
C GLU A 51 3.73 11.68 8.25
N PRO A 52 2.85 11.26 9.18
CA PRO A 52 3.24 10.34 10.24
C PRO A 52 3.42 8.88 9.80
N VAL A 53 2.91 8.46 8.63
CA VAL A 53 3.06 7.06 8.16
C VAL A 53 4.19 6.84 7.16
N MET A 54 4.62 7.86 6.43
CA MET A 54 5.57 7.73 5.33
C MET A 54 6.87 7.06 5.76
N GLU A 55 7.57 7.62 6.75
CA GLU A 55 8.86 7.06 7.18
C GLU A 55 8.72 5.65 7.77
N PRO A 56 7.77 5.37 8.68
CA PRO A 56 7.56 4.01 9.18
C PRO A 56 7.22 2.99 8.09
N TRP A 57 6.40 3.36 7.10
CA TRP A 57 6.05 2.46 5.99
C TRP A 57 7.22 2.18 5.06
N ILE A 58 8.01 3.20 4.74
CA ILE A 58 9.25 3.04 3.97
C ILE A 58 10.22 2.12 4.73
N ALA A 59 10.40 2.34 6.03
CA ALA A 59 11.27 1.53 6.87
C ALA A 59 10.79 0.08 6.98
N ALA A 60 9.49 -0.14 7.16
CA ALA A 60 8.87 -1.46 7.20
C ALA A 60 9.15 -2.24 5.90
N ARG A 61 8.98 -1.61 4.74
CA ARG A 61 9.27 -2.22 3.44
C ARG A 61 10.73 -2.54 3.24
N ALA A 62 11.63 -1.67 3.69
CA ALA A 62 13.07 -1.86 3.53
C ALA A 62 13.57 -3.15 4.20
N ARG A 63 12.89 -3.62 5.27
CA ARG A 63 13.20 -4.91 5.93
C ARG A 63 13.06 -6.11 4.99
N PHE A 64 12.18 -6.02 3.98
CA PHE A 64 11.87 -7.10 3.02
C PHE A 64 12.38 -6.79 1.61
N ARG A 65 13.01 -5.63 1.40
CA ARG A 65 13.46 -5.13 0.10
C ARG A 65 14.90 -4.63 0.20
N PRO A 66 15.90 -5.51 -0.05
CA PRO A 66 17.31 -5.14 0.02
C PRO A 66 17.70 -3.98 -0.89
N ASP A 67 17.03 -3.84 -2.04
CA ASP A 67 17.18 -2.71 -2.96
C ASP A 67 16.72 -1.38 -2.33
N LEU A 68 15.59 -1.41 -1.63
CA LEU A 68 15.08 -0.25 -0.89
C LEU A 68 15.99 0.08 0.30
N ALA A 69 16.44 -0.93 1.05
CA ALA A 69 17.38 -0.73 2.15
C ALA A 69 18.70 -0.10 1.68
N ALA A 70 19.23 -0.54 0.54
CA ALA A 70 20.43 0.04 -0.06
C ALA A 70 20.21 1.50 -0.49
N ALA A 71 19.05 1.83 -1.06
CA ALA A 71 18.71 3.21 -1.43
C ALA A 71 18.60 4.12 -0.19
N LEU A 72 18.01 3.63 0.90
CA LEU A 72 17.89 4.39 2.16
C LEU A 72 19.22 4.63 2.88
N ALA A 73 20.28 3.90 2.52
CA ALA A 73 21.61 4.08 3.10
C ALA A 73 22.30 5.37 2.63
N THR A 74 21.76 6.07 1.63
CA THR A 74 22.28 7.37 1.15
C THR A 74 21.25 8.49 1.34
N PRO A 75 21.68 9.73 1.63
CA PRO A 75 20.76 10.87 1.71
C PRO A 75 19.97 11.11 0.43
N GLU A 76 20.60 10.96 -0.73
CA GLU A 76 19.97 11.15 -2.04
C GLU A 76 18.90 10.09 -2.30
N GLY A 77 19.22 8.82 -2.02
CA GLY A 77 18.27 7.72 -2.19
C GLY A 77 17.10 7.82 -1.21
N ALA A 78 17.36 8.24 0.04
CA ALA A 78 16.29 8.50 1.01
C ALA A 78 15.34 9.62 0.56
N ALA A 79 15.87 10.71 -0.01
CA ALA A 79 15.05 11.80 -0.56
C ALA A 79 14.21 11.33 -1.75
N GLU A 80 14.81 10.55 -2.65
CA GLU A 80 14.13 10.02 -3.84
C GLU A 80 13.00 9.04 -3.46
N ILE A 81 13.24 8.12 -2.52
CA ILE A 81 12.22 7.19 -2.03
C ILE A 81 11.05 7.93 -1.36
N LYS A 82 11.32 8.97 -0.57
CA LYS A 82 10.26 9.82 0.00
C LYS A 82 9.43 10.49 -1.07
N GLN A 83 10.06 11.03 -2.12
CA GLN A 83 9.37 11.66 -3.24
C GLN A 83 8.49 10.64 -3.98
N VAL A 84 9.00 9.44 -4.27
CA VAL A 84 8.23 8.36 -4.91
C VAL A 84 7.01 7.99 -4.06
N PHE A 85 7.21 7.79 -2.75
CA PHE A 85 6.10 7.50 -1.83
C PHE A 85 4.99 8.55 -1.91
N LEU A 86 5.35 9.84 -1.89
CA LEU A 86 4.38 10.94 -1.94
C LEU A 86 3.61 10.97 -3.26
N GLN A 87 4.30 10.77 -4.39
CA GLN A 87 3.68 10.72 -5.71
C GLN A 87 2.68 9.56 -5.82
N GLU A 88 3.05 8.39 -5.31
CA GLU A 88 2.18 7.21 -5.32
C GLU A 88 0.99 7.39 -4.37
N ALA A 89 1.21 7.93 -3.17
CA ALA A 89 0.13 8.22 -2.23
C ALA A 89 -0.87 9.25 -2.79
N GLU A 90 -0.39 10.25 -3.54
CA GLU A 90 -1.25 11.24 -4.21
C GLU A 90 -2.09 10.59 -5.32
N ALA A 91 -1.46 9.81 -6.20
CA ALA A 91 -2.15 9.11 -7.28
C ALA A 91 -3.21 8.13 -6.74
N ASP A 92 -2.91 7.48 -5.61
CA ASP A 92 -3.73 6.41 -5.06
C ASP A 92 -4.79 6.88 -4.06
N GLY A 93 -4.60 8.03 -3.41
CA GLY A 93 -5.48 8.52 -2.35
C GLY A 93 -6.08 9.91 -2.58
N ALA A 94 -5.60 10.69 -3.55
CA ALA A 94 -6.07 12.05 -3.84
C ALA A 94 -6.70 12.21 -5.23
N GLY A 95 -6.46 11.26 -6.15
CA GLY A 95 -6.92 11.32 -7.53
C GLY A 95 -8.43 11.08 -7.71
N PRO A 96 -8.94 11.14 -8.96
CA PRO A 96 -10.34 10.83 -9.26
C PRO A 96 -10.71 9.41 -8.79
N LEU A 97 -11.96 9.24 -8.35
CA LEU A 97 -12.42 7.99 -7.71
C LEU A 97 -12.34 6.77 -8.65
N ALA A 98 -12.82 6.87 -9.89
CA ALA A 98 -12.87 5.72 -10.81
C ALA A 98 -11.49 5.08 -11.10
N PRO A 99 -10.40 5.83 -11.38
CA PRO A 99 -9.05 5.27 -11.46
C PRO A 99 -8.57 4.57 -10.17
N ARG A 100 -8.93 5.11 -9.00
CA ARG A 100 -8.56 4.51 -7.70
C ARG A 100 -9.31 3.20 -7.46
N GLN A 101 -10.59 3.16 -7.79
CA GLN A 101 -11.41 1.94 -7.74
C GLN A 101 -10.85 0.87 -8.67
N ALA A 102 -10.57 1.19 -9.94
CA ALA A 102 -9.98 0.25 -10.89
C ALA A 102 -8.62 -0.31 -10.42
N LYS A 103 -7.77 0.53 -9.80
CA LYS A 103 -6.52 0.07 -9.20
C LYS A 103 -6.76 -0.87 -8.02
N CYS A 104 -7.75 -0.57 -7.19
CA CYS A 104 -8.13 -1.42 -6.06
C CYS A 104 -8.80 -2.74 -6.49
N GLU A 105 -9.57 -2.75 -7.56
CA GLU A 105 -10.11 -3.98 -8.16
C GLU A 105 -8.98 -4.92 -8.57
N ALA A 106 -7.96 -4.41 -9.27
CA ALA A 106 -6.79 -5.20 -9.63
C ALA A 106 -6.03 -5.72 -8.41
N VAL A 107 -5.84 -4.88 -7.38
CA VAL A 107 -5.20 -5.30 -6.13
C VAL A 107 -6.00 -6.40 -5.43
N VAL A 108 -7.31 -6.23 -5.28
CA VAL A 108 -8.18 -7.21 -4.62
C VAL A 108 -8.21 -8.53 -5.39
N ALA A 109 -8.27 -8.48 -6.72
CA ALA A 109 -8.22 -9.69 -7.55
C ALA A 109 -6.91 -10.48 -7.39
N ASP A 110 -5.79 -9.77 -7.15
CA ASP A 110 -4.46 -10.37 -6.92
C ASP A 110 -4.19 -10.68 -5.43
N THR A 111 -5.13 -10.40 -4.52
CA THR A 111 -4.95 -10.56 -3.07
C THR A 111 -5.50 -11.91 -2.60
N PRO A 112 -4.70 -12.77 -1.96
CA PRO A 112 -5.19 -14.05 -1.47
C PRO A 112 -6.12 -13.86 -0.25
N PRO A 113 -7.07 -14.77 0.01
CA PRO A 113 -8.08 -14.60 1.04
C PRO A 113 -7.51 -14.33 2.45
N GLU A 114 -6.37 -14.94 2.80
CA GLU A 114 -5.72 -14.76 4.10
C GLU A 114 -5.22 -13.32 4.33
N ALA A 115 -4.96 -12.56 3.27
CA ALA A 115 -4.55 -11.16 3.38
C ALA A 115 -5.69 -10.26 3.87
N ARG A 116 -6.95 -10.70 3.78
CA ARG A 116 -8.11 -9.94 4.25
C ARG A 116 -8.04 -9.63 5.74
N ALA A 117 -7.57 -10.56 6.56
CA ALA A 117 -7.43 -10.34 8.01
C ALA A 117 -6.46 -9.18 8.33
N HIS A 118 -5.43 -8.98 7.50
CA HIS A 118 -4.50 -7.86 7.63
C HIS A 118 -5.14 -6.53 7.21
N VAL A 119 -5.98 -6.54 6.17
CA VAL A 119 -6.77 -5.36 5.77
C VAL A 119 -7.73 -4.96 6.88
N ASP A 120 -8.48 -5.92 7.44
CA ASP A 120 -9.41 -5.66 8.54
C ASP A 120 -8.69 -5.11 9.79
N ALA A 121 -7.49 -5.61 10.08
CA ALA A 121 -6.66 -5.08 11.17
C ALA A 121 -6.23 -3.62 10.94
N MET A 122 -5.92 -3.24 9.69
CA MET A 122 -5.63 -1.85 9.35
C MET A 122 -6.88 -0.97 9.44
N LEU A 123 -8.04 -1.44 8.99
CA LEU A 123 -9.31 -0.71 9.08
C LEU A 123 -9.77 -0.50 10.53
N ALA A 124 -9.47 -1.44 11.43
CA ALA A 124 -9.78 -1.30 12.85
C ALA A 124 -9.11 -0.06 13.49
N CYS A 125 -8.04 0.47 12.87
CA CYS A 125 -7.36 1.68 13.32
C CYS A 125 -8.13 2.97 13.02
N ASP A 126 -9.17 2.94 12.19
CA ASP A 126 -9.93 4.15 11.82
C ASP A 126 -10.76 4.75 12.94
N VAL A 127 -10.83 4.07 14.10
CA VAL A 127 -11.30 4.65 15.36
C VAL A 127 -10.49 5.90 15.76
N HIS A 128 -9.25 6.02 15.26
CA HIS A 128 -8.37 7.16 15.52
C HIS A 128 -8.56 8.26 14.49
N ALA A 129 -9.18 9.37 14.91
CA ALA A 129 -9.33 10.56 14.08
C ALA A 129 -7.99 11.27 13.80
N GLU A 130 -7.11 11.34 14.81
CA GLU A 130 -5.78 11.96 14.69
C GLU A 130 -4.81 11.08 13.89
N CYS A 131 -4.10 11.68 12.94
CA CYS A 131 -3.19 10.95 12.06
C CYS A 131 -1.99 10.32 12.78
N SER A 132 -1.50 10.91 13.85
CA SER A 132 -0.42 10.33 14.68
C SER A 132 -0.89 9.07 15.41
N ALA A 133 -2.08 9.10 16.01
CA ALA A 133 -2.68 7.95 16.68
C ALA A 133 -3.05 6.85 15.68
N TRP A 134 -3.60 7.23 14.53
CA TRP A 134 -3.87 6.29 13.44
C TRP A 134 -2.58 5.63 12.92
N ALA A 135 -1.52 6.41 12.69
CA ALA A 135 -0.21 5.91 12.27
C ALA A 135 0.36 4.89 13.28
N ALA A 136 0.30 5.21 14.57
CA ALA A 136 0.78 4.32 15.63
C ALA A 136 0.01 2.98 15.67
N CYS A 137 -1.27 2.97 15.28
CA CYS A 137 -2.08 1.75 15.19
C CYS A 137 -1.82 0.98 13.88
N VAL A 138 -1.81 1.66 12.73
CA VAL A 138 -1.82 1.02 11.41
C VAL A 138 -0.45 0.48 10.99
N VAL A 139 0.64 1.11 11.44
CA VAL A 139 2.00 0.70 11.06
C VAL A 139 2.31 -0.73 11.50
N PRO A 140 2.04 -1.16 12.75
CA PRO A 140 2.20 -2.57 13.13
C PRO A 140 1.36 -3.55 12.30
N ALA A 141 0.11 -3.21 11.98
CA ALA A 141 -0.75 -4.04 11.15
C ALA A 141 -0.19 -4.20 9.72
N PHE A 142 0.34 -3.10 9.16
CA PHE A 142 1.04 -3.10 7.88
C PHE A 142 2.34 -3.93 7.92
N GLU A 143 3.14 -3.82 8.98
CA GLU A 143 4.35 -4.64 9.15
C GLU A 143 4.01 -6.14 9.22
N ALA A 144 2.94 -6.51 9.92
CA ALA A 144 2.47 -7.89 10.00
C ALA A 144 2.03 -8.42 8.63
N MET A 145 1.35 -7.59 7.83
CA MET A 145 0.97 -7.93 6.45
C MET A 145 2.20 -8.20 5.58
N LEU A 146 3.26 -7.39 5.69
CA LEU A 146 4.50 -7.57 4.94
C LEU A 146 5.28 -8.83 5.37
N ALA A 147 5.17 -9.22 6.64
CA ALA A 147 5.84 -10.38 7.22
C ALA A 147 5.11 -11.70 6.97
N ALA A 148 3.86 -11.66 6.52
CA ALA A 148 3.05 -12.85 6.28
C ALA A 148 3.74 -13.77 5.24
N PRO A 149 3.77 -15.10 5.46
CA PRO A 149 4.33 -16.04 4.50
C PRO A 149 3.57 -15.95 3.17
N ARG A 150 4.34 -15.95 2.08
CA ARG A 150 3.84 -15.88 0.70
C ARG A 150 3.73 -17.24 0.06
#